data_AF-A0A4P9Y7X8-F1
#
_entry.id   AF-A0A4P9Y7X8-F1
#
_cell.length_a   1.000
_cell.length_b   1.000
_cell.length_c   1.000
_cell.angle_alpha   90.00
_cell.angle_beta   90.00
_cell.angle_gamma   90.00
#
_symmetry.space_group_name_H-M   'P 1'
#
loop_
_entity.id
_entity.type
_entity.pdbx_description
1 polymer ?
#
loop_
_entity_poly.entity_id
_entity_poly.type
_entity_poly.pdbx_seq_one_letter_code
_entity_poly.pdbx_strand_id
1 'polypeptide(L)'
;MGKVRSIWERRVQSLIDHVSQGFSRALEALGAQGEVRLRRHAQGADAAEEDGSVEGWGVEILVKFRDRDPLRVLDGQRQSGGERSVATILYLLALQDLLTVPFRCVDEINQGMDPRNERKVHELLVDAACRNRESASSQYFLITPKLLPNLKYHDRMRVLCIYSGEWIPQDINSSSVKREDGGAGGRDRGPHLRKRIKVE
;
A
#
# COMPACT_ATOMS: atom_id res chain seq x y z
N MET A 1 36.03 -1.98 -13.65
CA MET A 1 34.90 -1.72 -12.71
C MET A 1 33.96 -0.59 -13.16
N GLY A 2 34.43 0.54 -13.70
CA GLY A 2 33.56 1.69 -14.06
C GLY A 2 32.42 1.44 -15.08
N LYS A 3 32.58 0.50 -16.04
CA LYS A 3 31.53 0.18 -17.03
C LYS A 3 30.34 -0.58 -16.42
N VAL A 4 30.59 -1.48 -15.46
CA VAL A 4 29.53 -2.23 -14.77
C VAL A 4 28.77 -1.30 -13.84
N ARG A 5 29.49 -0.43 -13.10
CA ARG A 5 28.91 0.57 -12.23
C ARG A 5 27.98 1.51 -12.96
N SER A 6 28.42 2.13 -14.07
CA SER A 6 27.58 3.06 -14.83
C SER A 6 26.32 2.42 -15.42
N ILE A 7 26.37 1.14 -15.81
CA ILE A 7 25.18 0.40 -16.24
C ILE A 7 24.22 0.18 -15.07
N TRP A 8 24.74 -0.24 -13.92
CA TRP A 8 23.94 -0.45 -12.71
C TRP A 8 23.30 0.85 -12.23
N GLU A 9 24.05 1.95 -12.14
CA GLU A 9 23.53 3.26 -11.70
C GLU A 9 22.40 3.76 -12.59
N ARG A 10 22.55 3.61 -13.91
CA ARG A 10 21.50 3.98 -14.86
C ARG A 10 20.24 3.13 -14.67
N ARG A 11 20.39 1.84 -14.37
CA ARG A 11 19.26 0.96 -14.07
C ARG A 11 18.57 1.36 -12.77
N VAL A 12 19.33 1.63 -11.70
CA VAL A 12 18.76 2.10 -10.42
C VAL A 12 18.03 3.43 -10.62
N GLN A 13 18.64 4.40 -11.30
CA GLN A 13 17.98 5.67 -11.61
C GLN A 13 16.68 5.46 -12.39
N SER A 14 16.69 4.62 -13.43
CA SER A 14 15.50 4.32 -14.21
C SER A 14 14.38 3.68 -13.37
N LEU A 15 14.70 2.85 -12.39
CA LEU A 15 13.71 2.29 -11.47
C LEU A 15 13.13 3.37 -10.56
N ILE A 16 13.98 4.23 -10.00
CA ILE A 16 13.56 5.35 -9.15
C ILE A 16 12.66 6.32 -9.93
N ASP A 17 13.00 6.64 -11.17
CA ASP A 17 12.20 7.53 -12.02
C ASP A 17 10.81 6.94 -12.28
N HIS A 18 10.72 5.62 -12.49
CA HIS A 18 9.44 4.93 -12.67
C HIS A 18 8.58 5.00 -11.40
N VAL A 19 9.17 4.73 -10.23
CA VAL A 19 8.48 4.84 -8.94
C VAL A 19 8.04 6.28 -8.70
N SER A 20 8.91 7.24 -8.97
CA SER A 20 8.62 8.68 -8.82
C SER A 20 7.42 9.09 -9.67
N GLN A 21 7.34 8.68 -10.94
CA GLN A 21 6.18 8.95 -11.80
C GLN A 21 4.88 8.35 -11.27
N GLY A 22 4.91 7.13 -10.74
CA GLY A 22 3.74 6.52 -10.09
C GLY A 22 3.31 7.29 -8.85
N PHE A 23 4.28 7.63 -8.00
CA PHE A 23 4.09 8.33 -6.74
C PHE A 23 3.55 9.75 -6.93
N SER A 24 4.16 10.55 -7.81
CA SER A 24 3.73 11.93 -8.10
C SER A 24 2.29 11.98 -8.59
N ARG A 25 1.93 11.13 -9.57
CA ARG A 25 0.54 11.03 -10.07
C ARG A 25 -0.45 10.66 -8.97
N ALA A 26 -0.07 9.76 -8.08
CA ALA A 26 -0.94 9.35 -6.98
C ALA A 26 -1.14 10.48 -5.95
N LEU A 27 -0.09 11.24 -5.60
CA LEU A 27 -0.24 12.40 -4.72
C LEU A 27 -1.02 13.55 -5.36
N GLU A 28 -0.85 13.77 -6.66
CA GLU A 28 -1.61 14.79 -7.39
C GLU A 28 -3.11 14.52 -7.33
N ALA A 29 -3.54 13.27 -7.44
CA ALA A 29 -4.94 12.87 -7.24
C ALA A 29 -5.47 13.19 -5.82
N LEU A 30 -4.58 13.32 -4.83
CA LEU A 30 -4.94 13.74 -3.48
C LEU A 30 -4.94 15.26 -3.29
N GLY A 31 -4.45 16.04 -4.26
CA GLY A 31 -4.25 17.48 -4.17
C GLY A 31 -2.90 17.86 -3.53
N ALA A 32 -1.92 16.96 -3.59
CA ALA A 32 -0.57 17.16 -3.08
C ALA A 32 0.47 16.93 -4.18
N GLN A 33 1.73 17.23 -3.91
CA GLN A 33 2.85 16.97 -4.82
C GLN A 33 3.88 16.09 -4.12
N GLY A 34 4.54 15.24 -4.88
CA GLY A 34 5.58 14.37 -4.35
C GLY A 34 6.60 13.99 -5.41
N GLU A 35 7.78 13.59 -4.95
CA GLU A 35 8.89 13.12 -5.79
C GLU A 35 9.65 12.03 -5.04
N VAL A 36 10.08 10.98 -5.73
CA VAL A 36 11.05 10.01 -5.21
C VAL A 36 12.36 10.22 -5.95
N ARG A 37 13.45 10.37 -5.22
CA ARG A 37 14.78 10.58 -5.83
C ARG A 37 15.87 9.74 -5.18
N LEU A 38 16.92 9.49 -5.96
CA LEU A 38 18.13 8.84 -5.51
C LEU A 38 19.11 9.88 -4.97
N ARG A 39 19.31 9.89 -3.65
CA ARG A 39 20.35 10.69 -3.00
C ARG A 39 21.68 9.96 -3.08
N ARG A 40 22.72 10.65 -3.56
CA ARG A 40 24.08 10.10 -3.73
C ARG A 40 25.07 10.51 -2.63
N HIS A 41 24.77 11.58 -1.88
CA HIS A 41 25.63 12.09 -0.81
C HIS A 41 24.81 12.43 0.44
N ALA A 42 25.35 12.18 1.63
CA ALA A 42 24.75 12.63 2.89
C ALA A 42 24.89 14.15 3.04
N GLN A 43 23.87 14.83 3.59
CA GLN A 43 23.97 16.26 3.89
C GLN A 43 25.09 16.49 4.91
N GLY A 44 26.10 17.27 4.54
CA GLY A 44 27.20 17.68 5.43
C GLY A 44 28.41 16.74 5.48
N ALA A 45 28.52 15.75 4.59
CA ALA A 45 29.75 14.97 4.47
C ALA A 45 30.72 15.69 3.50
N ASP A 46 31.90 16.05 4.00
CA ASP A 46 33.11 16.35 3.21
C ASP A 46 33.63 15.05 2.55
N ALA A 47 32.73 14.34 1.85
CA ALA A 47 33.05 13.10 1.17
C ALA A 47 33.85 13.48 -0.08
N ALA A 48 35.17 13.53 0.08
CA ALA A 48 36.06 13.20 -1.01
C ALA A 48 35.48 11.95 -1.67
N GLU A 49 35.09 12.07 -2.94
CA GLU A 49 34.55 10.97 -3.71
C GLU A 49 35.63 9.88 -3.77
N GLU A 50 35.59 8.92 -2.84
CA GLU A 50 36.32 7.68 -3.03
C GLU A 50 35.69 7.03 -4.27
N ASP A 51 36.46 6.99 -5.35
CA ASP A 51 36.05 6.50 -6.67
C ASP A 51 35.60 5.04 -6.57
N GLY A 52 34.31 4.84 -6.30
CA GLY A 52 33.74 3.51 -6.12
C GLY A 52 32.61 3.45 -5.12
N SER A 53 32.60 4.35 -4.14
CA SER A 53 31.74 4.19 -2.97
C SER A 53 30.28 4.53 -3.27
N VAL A 54 29.39 3.66 -2.81
CA VAL A 54 27.92 3.91 -2.72
C VAL A 54 27.52 4.22 -1.27
N GLU A 55 28.50 4.39 -0.38
CA GLU A 55 28.27 4.73 1.01
C GLU A 55 27.58 6.10 1.08
N GLY A 56 26.49 6.15 1.84
CA GLY A 56 25.64 7.32 1.92
C GLY A 56 24.59 7.43 0.80
N TRP A 57 24.53 6.53 -0.19
CA TRP A 57 23.40 6.52 -1.12
C TRP A 57 22.10 6.17 -0.39
N GLY A 58 20.98 6.71 -0.87
CA GLY A 58 19.68 6.42 -0.30
C GLY A 58 18.52 6.89 -1.18
N VAL A 59 17.33 6.38 -0.89
CA VAL A 59 16.10 6.86 -1.53
C VAL A 59 15.47 7.92 -0.64
N GLU A 60 15.19 9.08 -1.21
CA GLU A 60 14.46 10.14 -0.54
C GLU A 60 13.05 10.24 -1.12
N ILE A 61 12.07 10.28 -0.24
CA ILE A 61 10.68 10.57 -0.57
C ILE A 61 10.43 12.01 -0.18
N LEU A 62 10.09 12.85 -1.15
CA LEU A 62 9.76 14.25 -0.95
C LEU A 62 8.27 14.47 -1.15
N VAL A 63 7.69 15.30 -0.30
CA VAL A 63 6.26 15.59 -0.29
C VAL A 63 6.01 17.08 -0.08
N LYS A 64 4.87 17.54 -0.60
CA LYS A 64 4.31 18.87 -0.42
C LYS A 64 2.79 18.76 -0.39
N PHE A 65 2.20 18.99 0.78
CA PHE A 65 0.74 18.91 0.98
C PHE A 65 0.04 20.27 0.87
N ARG A 66 0.80 21.37 0.88
CA ARG A 66 0.27 22.74 0.85
C ARG A 66 0.99 23.55 -0.21
N ASP A 67 0.26 24.36 -0.97
CA ASP A 67 0.81 25.09 -2.11
C ASP A 67 1.98 26.02 -1.78
N ARG A 68 1.96 26.59 -0.56
CA ARG A 68 2.97 27.55 -0.09
C ARG A 68 4.25 26.90 0.40
N ASP A 69 4.22 25.60 0.69
CA ASP A 69 5.38 24.90 1.23
C ASP A 69 6.29 24.40 0.09
N PRO A 70 7.61 24.38 0.27
CA PRO A 70 8.50 23.71 -0.67
C PRO A 70 8.35 22.18 -0.54
N LEU A 71 8.75 21.45 -1.58
CA LEU A 71 9.00 20.00 -1.49
C LEU A 71 10.03 19.73 -0.40
N ARG A 72 9.70 18.83 0.52
CA ARG A 72 10.56 18.46 1.64
C ARG A 72 10.61 16.96 1.80
N VAL A 73 11.73 16.46 2.31
CA VAL A 73 11.86 15.06 2.70
C VAL A 73 10.76 14.71 3.70
N LEU A 74 10.14 13.55 3.49
CA LEU A 74 9.15 12.97 4.38
C LEU A 74 9.84 12.64 5.71
N ASP A 75 9.53 13.40 6.76
CA ASP A 75 10.13 13.26 8.09
C ASP A 75 9.06 13.21 9.20
N GLY A 76 9.50 12.91 10.43
CA GLY A 76 8.59 12.84 11.58
C GLY A 76 8.22 14.21 12.18
N GLN A 77 8.89 15.28 11.78
CA GLN A 77 8.88 16.57 12.48
C GLN A 77 7.84 17.55 11.91
N ARG A 78 7.56 17.49 10.61
CA ARG A 78 6.71 18.50 9.94
C ARG A 78 5.39 17.97 9.41
N GLN A 79 5.33 16.71 9.00
CA GLN A 79 4.11 16.11 8.48
C GLN A 79 3.27 15.50 9.60
N SER A 80 1.94 15.63 9.48
CA SER A 80 0.99 14.96 10.37
C SER A 80 1.10 13.44 10.25
N GLY A 81 0.63 12.71 11.27
CA GLY A 81 0.59 11.24 11.22
C GLY A 81 -0.14 10.71 9.98
N GLY A 82 -1.29 11.31 9.64
CA GLY A 82 -2.08 10.92 8.47
C GLY A 82 -1.37 11.19 7.15
N GLU A 83 -0.75 12.36 6.98
CA GLU A 83 0.02 12.70 5.77
C GLU A 83 1.19 11.73 5.55
N ARG A 84 1.89 11.34 6.63
CA ARG A 84 2.96 10.36 6.55
C ARG A 84 2.44 8.99 6.14
N SER A 85 1.34 8.54 6.71
CA SER A 85 0.71 7.27 6.34
C SER A 85 0.31 7.29 4.87
N VAL A 86 -0.40 8.33 4.42
CA VAL A 86 -0.79 8.50 3.01
C VAL A 86 0.42 8.42 2.09
N ALA A 87 1.46 9.25 2.31
CA ALA A 87 2.64 9.26 1.46
C ALA A 87 3.34 7.90 1.42
N THR A 88 3.48 7.25 2.58
CA THR A 88 4.11 5.93 2.66
C THR A 88 3.33 4.89 1.86
N ILE A 89 2.00 4.87 1.97
CA ILE A 89 1.15 3.93 1.24
C ILE A 89 1.24 4.17 -0.26
N LEU A 90 1.18 5.43 -0.70
CA LEU A 90 1.29 5.76 -2.12
C LEU A 90 2.65 5.39 -2.71
N TYR A 91 3.73 5.56 -1.95
CA TYR A 91 5.06 5.10 -2.34
C TYR A 91 5.10 3.58 -2.50
N LEU A 92 4.51 2.82 -1.57
CA LEU A 92 4.42 1.37 -1.66
C LEU A 92 3.57 0.92 -2.86
N LEU A 93 2.46 1.60 -3.16
CA LEU A 93 1.65 1.33 -4.35
C LEU A 93 2.44 1.57 -5.65
N ALA A 94 3.20 2.67 -5.71
CA ALA A 94 4.05 2.96 -6.87
C ALA A 94 5.17 1.92 -7.05
N LEU A 95 5.77 1.43 -5.95
CA LEU A 95 6.74 0.34 -6.00
C LEU A 95 6.14 -0.96 -6.51
N GLN A 96 4.89 -1.25 -6.14
CA GLN A 96 4.23 -2.49 -6.55
C GLN A 96 4.08 -2.60 -8.07
N ASP A 97 4.03 -1.49 -8.81
CA ASP A 97 3.93 -1.52 -10.28
C ASP A 97 5.14 -2.22 -10.94
N LEU A 98 6.31 -2.21 -10.30
CA LEU A 98 7.55 -2.82 -10.76
C LEU A 98 7.70 -4.29 -10.35
N LEU A 99 6.87 -4.78 -9.43
CA LEU A 99 6.97 -6.11 -8.88
C LEU A 99 6.00 -7.07 -9.57
N THR A 100 6.50 -8.21 -10.03
CA THR A 100 5.64 -9.30 -10.48
C THR A 100 5.58 -10.35 -9.38
N VAL A 101 4.45 -10.40 -8.69
CA VAL A 101 4.18 -11.40 -7.64
C VAL A 101 2.80 -12.00 -7.87
N PRO A 102 2.57 -13.28 -7.50
CA PRO A 102 1.30 -13.96 -7.75
C PRO A 102 0.15 -13.39 -6.90
N PHE A 103 0.44 -12.95 -5.68
CA PHE A 103 -0.53 -12.29 -4.81
C PHE A 103 0.12 -11.25 -3.91
N ARG A 104 -0.70 -10.33 -3.40
CA ARG A 104 -0.33 -9.28 -2.45
C ARG A 104 -1.32 -9.27 -1.29
N CYS A 105 -0.79 -9.16 -0.08
CA CYS A 105 -1.59 -8.98 1.12
C CYS A 105 -1.35 -7.58 1.66
N VAL A 106 -2.43 -6.86 1.93
CA VAL A 106 -2.43 -5.50 2.43
C VAL A 106 -3.29 -5.51 3.68
N ASP A 107 -2.70 -5.24 4.84
CA ASP A 107 -3.39 -5.25 6.13
C ASP A 107 -3.32 -3.87 6.77
N GLU A 108 -4.42 -3.47 7.41
CA GLU A 108 -4.58 -2.21 8.16
C GLU A 108 -4.13 -0.93 7.44
N ILE A 109 -4.07 -0.96 6.11
CA ILE A 109 -3.49 0.11 5.29
C ILE A 109 -4.29 1.41 5.36
N ASN A 110 -5.57 1.32 5.67
CA ASN A 110 -6.48 2.46 5.78
C ASN A 110 -6.65 2.95 7.23
N GLN A 111 -5.71 2.66 8.14
CA GLN A 111 -5.75 3.15 9.52
C GLN A 111 -4.78 4.31 9.79
N GLY A 112 -5.08 5.11 10.82
CA GLY A 112 -4.23 6.24 11.24
C GLY A 112 -4.36 7.50 10.38
N MET A 113 -5.43 7.60 9.60
CA MET A 113 -5.74 8.74 8.72
C MET A 113 -7.15 9.27 9.00
N ASP A 114 -7.46 10.48 8.55
CA ASP A 114 -8.84 10.97 8.56
C ASP A 114 -9.72 10.24 7.52
N PRO A 115 -11.06 10.23 7.68
CA PRO A 115 -11.96 9.50 6.77
C PRO A 115 -11.87 9.90 5.29
N ARG A 116 -11.42 11.13 4.98
CA ARG A 116 -11.27 11.60 3.60
C ARG A 116 -10.07 10.93 2.95
N ASN A 117 -8.94 10.89 3.65
CA ASN A 117 -7.73 10.25 3.18
C ASN A 117 -7.87 8.72 3.11
N GLU A 118 -8.50 8.09 4.11
CA GLU A 118 -8.79 6.65 4.09
C GLU A 118 -9.57 6.24 2.84
N ARG A 119 -10.61 7.00 2.47
CA ARG A 119 -11.43 6.74 1.29
C ARG A 119 -10.62 6.84 -0.01
N LYS A 120 -9.77 7.87 -0.14
CA LYS A 120 -8.97 8.06 -1.36
C LYS A 120 -7.90 6.99 -1.51
N VAL A 121 -7.24 6.61 -0.41
CA VAL A 121 -6.26 5.50 -0.40
C VAL A 121 -6.94 4.19 -0.80
N HIS A 122 -8.13 3.91 -0.27
CA HIS A 122 -8.93 2.74 -0.66
C HIS A 122 -9.25 2.74 -2.15
N GLU A 123 -9.72 3.87 -2.69
CA GLU A 123 -9.99 4.01 -4.12
C GLU A 123 -8.75 3.75 -4.98
N LEU A 124 -7.61 4.33 -4.62
CA LEU A 124 -6.34 4.10 -5.34
C LEU A 124 -5.88 2.63 -5.27
N LEU A 125 -6.10 1.96 -4.13
CA LEU A 125 -5.79 0.54 -3.98
C LEU A 125 -6.71 -0.33 -4.85
N VAL A 126 -8.01 -0.06 -4.87
CA VAL A 126 -8.97 -0.75 -5.74
C VAL A 126 -8.59 -0.55 -7.21
N ASP A 127 -8.27 0.67 -7.61
CA ASP A 127 -7.87 0.98 -8.98
C ASP A 127 -6.54 0.30 -9.35
N ALA A 128 -5.57 0.22 -8.44
CA ALA A 128 -4.31 -0.49 -8.69
C ALA A 128 -4.54 -2.01 -8.82
N ALA A 129 -5.31 -2.61 -7.91
CA ALA A 129 -5.61 -4.04 -7.89
C ALA A 129 -6.46 -4.47 -9.09
N CYS A 130 -7.38 -3.60 -9.51
CA CYS A 130 -8.31 -3.85 -10.60
C CYS A 130 -7.91 -3.09 -11.87
N ARG A 131 -6.63 -2.85 -12.14
CA ARG A 131 -6.19 -2.40 -13.47
C ARG A 131 -6.19 -3.59 -14.43
N ASN A 132 -6.75 -3.41 -15.63
CA ASN A 132 -6.60 -4.38 -16.71
C ASN A 132 -5.16 -4.37 -17.21
N ARG A 133 -4.31 -5.17 -16.57
CA ARG A 133 -2.98 -5.49 -17.09
C ARG A 133 -3.12 -6.71 -17.99
N GLU A 134 -2.81 -6.54 -19.28
CA GLU A 134 -2.81 -7.61 -20.29
C GLU A 134 -1.83 -8.75 -19.96
N SER A 135 -0.94 -8.55 -18.99
CA SER A 135 0.03 -9.55 -18.51
C SER A 135 0.03 -9.57 -16.98
N ALA A 136 -0.45 -10.68 -16.42
CA ALA A 136 -0.45 -11.04 -15.00
C ALA A 136 -1.14 -10.05 -14.03
N SER A 137 -2.46 -10.19 -13.87
CA SER A 137 -3.17 -9.63 -12.72
C SER A 137 -2.77 -10.38 -11.44
N SER A 138 -2.06 -9.72 -10.53
CA SER A 138 -1.82 -10.25 -9.17
C SER A 138 -3.11 -10.25 -8.37
N GLN A 139 -3.36 -11.29 -7.58
CA GLN A 139 -4.47 -11.27 -6.63
C GLN A 139 -4.15 -10.32 -5.46
N TYR A 140 -5.12 -9.52 -5.01
CA TYR A 140 -4.99 -8.65 -3.85
C TYR A 140 -5.90 -9.15 -2.73
N PHE A 141 -5.32 -9.32 -1.54
CA PHE A 141 -6.03 -9.54 -0.29
C PHE A 141 -5.93 -8.25 0.54
N LEU A 142 -7.03 -7.53 0.67
CA LEU A 142 -7.14 -6.39 1.57
C LEU A 142 -7.82 -6.86 2.86
N ILE A 143 -7.12 -6.71 3.98
CA ILE A 143 -7.62 -7.00 5.31
C ILE A 143 -7.74 -5.65 6.04
N THR A 144 -8.93 -5.37 6.55
CA THR A 144 -9.17 -4.17 7.34
C THR A 144 -10.28 -4.42 8.36
N PRO A 145 -10.11 -3.95 9.61
CA PRO A 145 -11.21 -3.96 10.58
C PRO A 145 -12.20 -2.80 10.35
N LYS A 146 -11.90 -1.87 9.44
CA LYS A 146 -12.65 -0.63 9.23
C LYS A 146 -13.24 -0.56 7.82
N LEU A 147 -14.56 -0.74 7.74
CA LEU A 147 -15.34 -0.46 6.54
C LEU A 147 -16.02 0.90 6.68
N LEU A 148 -15.55 1.89 5.91
CA LEU A 148 -16.25 3.16 5.81
C LEU A 148 -17.53 2.99 4.95
N PRO A 149 -18.61 3.72 5.26
CA PRO A 149 -19.80 3.72 4.42
C PRO A 149 -19.48 4.34 3.05
N ASN A 150 -20.10 3.82 1.99
CA ASN A 150 -19.96 4.33 0.61
C ASN A 150 -18.51 4.27 0.06
N LEU A 151 -17.74 3.22 0.39
CA LEU A 151 -16.45 2.98 -0.26
C LEU A 151 -16.64 2.56 -1.73
N LYS A 152 -15.63 2.85 -2.56
CA LYS A 152 -15.59 2.37 -3.94
C LYS A 152 -15.34 0.86 -3.93
N TYR A 153 -16.16 0.13 -4.67
CA TYR A 153 -15.96 -1.28 -4.97
C TYR A 153 -15.89 -1.44 -6.49
N HIS A 154 -15.29 -2.54 -6.93
CA HIS A 154 -15.21 -2.90 -8.35
C HIS A 154 -15.80 -4.30 -8.52
N ASP A 155 -16.45 -4.59 -9.64
CA ASP A 155 -17.05 -5.90 -9.96
C ASP A 155 -16.08 -7.10 -9.89
N ARG A 156 -14.77 -6.86 -9.88
CA ARG A 156 -13.73 -7.91 -9.73
C ARG A 156 -13.30 -8.12 -8.29
N MET A 157 -13.83 -7.33 -7.38
CA MET A 157 -13.60 -7.42 -5.95
C MET A 157 -14.65 -8.35 -5.34
N ARG A 158 -14.23 -9.09 -4.32
CA ARG A 158 -15.13 -9.89 -3.47
C ARG A 158 -14.94 -9.44 -2.03
N VAL A 159 -16.03 -9.20 -1.32
CA VAL A 159 -15.99 -8.77 0.08
C VAL A 159 -16.26 -9.97 0.97
N LEU A 160 -15.38 -10.19 1.94
CA LEU A 160 -15.53 -11.25 2.94
C LEU A 160 -15.66 -10.61 4.33
N CYS A 161 -16.86 -10.68 4.89
CA CYS A 161 -17.12 -10.20 6.26
C CYS A 161 -17.00 -11.38 7.24
N ILE A 162 -16.03 -11.31 8.15
CA ILE A 162 -15.77 -12.35 9.15
C ILE A 162 -16.39 -11.94 10.50
N TYR A 163 -17.36 -12.71 10.97
CA TYR A 163 -17.97 -12.53 12.28
C TYR A 163 -17.38 -13.53 13.26
N SER A 164 -16.76 -13.03 14.34
CA SER A 164 -16.13 -13.85 15.40
C SER A 164 -16.87 -13.77 16.74
N GLY A 165 -18.11 -13.28 16.77
CA GLY A 165 -18.96 -13.21 17.97
C GLY A 165 -20.00 -14.32 18.03
N GLU A 166 -20.52 -14.60 19.23
CA GLU A 166 -21.61 -15.56 19.44
C GLU A 166 -22.92 -15.11 18.76
N TRP A 167 -23.13 -13.79 18.71
CA TRP A 167 -24.30 -13.19 18.08
C TRP A 167 -24.01 -12.79 16.63
N ILE A 168 -24.78 -13.35 15.70
CA ILE A 168 -24.72 -13.05 14.27
C ILE A 168 -26.14 -12.65 13.85
N PRO A 169 -26.33 -11.46 13.23
CA PRO A 169 -27.65 -11.04 12.75
C PRO A 169 -28.30 -12.12 11.89
N GLN A 170 -29.57 -12.43 12.15
CA GLN A 170 -30.32 -13.48 11.43
C GLN A 170 -30.49 -13.14 9.95
N ASP A 171 -30.42 -11.85 9.63
CA ASP A 171 -30.64 -11.25 8.30
C ASP A 171 -29.42 -11.41 7.36
N ILE A 172 -28.31 -11.97 7.85
CA ILE A 172 -27.19 -12.38 7.00
C ILE A 172 -27.63 -13.62 6.22
N ASN A 173 -28.14 -13.38 5.00
CA ASN A 173 -28.66 -14.38 4.07
C ASN A 173 -27.84 -15.68 4.12
N SER A 174 -28.46 -16.75 4.61
CA SER A 174 -27.82 -18.04 4.88
C SER A 174 -27.34 -18.77 3.62
N SER A 175 -27.71 -18.30 2.42
CA SER A 175 -27.33 -18.87 1.13
C SER A 175 -25.91 -18.53 0.67
N SER A 176 -25.28 -17.47 1.17
CA SER A 176 -23.92 -17.04 0.79
C SER A 176 -22.86 -17.27 1.88
N VAL A 177 -23.22 -17.98 2.96
CA VAL A 177 -22.32 -18.29 4.08
C VAL A 177 -21.76 -19.71 3.94
N LYS A 178 -20.47 -19.83 3.58
CA LYS A 178 -19.75 -21.10 3.70
C LYS A 178 -19.39 -21.33 5.16
N ARG A 179 -19.89 -22.43 5.74
CA ARG A 179 -19.49 -22.91 7.06
C ARG A 179 -18.24 -23.76 6.89
N GLU A 180 -17.10 -23.29 7.40
CA GLU A 180 -15.92 -24.14 7.56
C GLU A 180 -15.94 -24.74 8.97
N ASP A 181 -16.49 -25.94 9.09
CA ASP A 181 -16.27 -26.77 10.27
C ASP A 181 -14.86 -27.37 10.13
N GLY A 182 -13.90 -26.88 10.93
CA GLY A 182 -12.54 -27.39 10.94
C GLY A 182 -12.53 -28.89 11.22
N GLY A 183 -12.17 -29.68 10.20
CA GLY A 183 -12.12 -31.13 10.30
C GLY A 183 -10.98 -31.60 11.21
N ALA A 184 -11.34 -32.17 12.35
CA ALA A 184 -10.61 -33.28 12.97
C ALA A 184 -11.50 -33.98 14.01
N GLY A 185 -11.78 -35.26 13.76
CA GLY A 185 -12.08 -36.33 14.72
C GLY A 185 -12.91 -36.03 15.97
N GLY A 186 -14.01 -36.77 16.11
CA GLY A 186 -14.97 -36.67 17.20
C GLY A 186 -14.36 -36.50 18.60
N ARG A 187 -14.81 -35.44 19.26
CA ARG A 187 -15.28 -35.44 20.64
C ARG A 187 -15.95 -34.11 20.93
N ASP A 188 -17.09 -34.20 21.60
CA ASP A 188 -17.87 -33.12 22.16
C ASP A 188 -16.96 -32.07 22.82
N ARG A 189 -17.05 -30.84 22.33
CA ARG A 189 -16.36 -29.68 22.89
C ARG A 189 -17.38 -28.54 22.83
N GLY A 190 -17.50 -27.80 23.95
CA GLY A 190 -18.50 -26.76 24.23
C GLY A 190 -18.55 -25.61 23.20
N PRO A 191 -19.25 -24.49 23.47
CA PRO A 191 -19.64 -23.51 22.47
C PRO A 191 -18.40 -22.93 21.77
N HIS A 192 -18.03 -23.55 20.66
CA HIS A 192 -16.89 -23.15 19.88
C HIS A 192 -17.25 -21.86 19.16
N LEU A 193 -16.35 -20.89 19.24
CA LEU A 193 -16.39 -19.63 18.51
C LEU A 193 -16.47 -19.95 17.00
N ARG A 194 -17.68 -20.06 16.45
CA ARG A 194 -17.91 -20.39 15.04
C ARG A 194 -17.67 -19.14 14.21
N LYS A 195 -16.55 -19.10 13.48
CA LYS A 195 -16.33 -18.06 12.47
C LYS A 195 -17.30 -18.28 11.31
N ARG A 196 -18.12 -17.27 11.00
CA ARG A 196 -18.94 -17.28 9.77
C ARG A 196 -18.41 -16.24 8.80
N ILE A 197 -18.27 -16.65 7.54
CA ILE A 197 -17.82 -15.79 6.44
C ILE A 197 -19.05 -15.47 5.58
N LYS A 198 -19.44 -14.19 5.51
CA LYS A 198 -20.40 -13.72 4.51
C LYS A 198 -19.63 -13.27 3.27
N VAL A 199 -19.99 -13.80 2.12
CA VAL A 199 -19.47 -13.36 0.82
C VAL A 199 -20.47 -12.39 0.21
N GLU A 200 -20.05 -11.15 -0.01
CA GLU A 200 -20.78 -10.13 -0.79
C GLU A 200 -20.07 -9.87 -2.13
#